data_AF-A0A956NTM4-F1
#
_entry.id   AF-A0A956NTM4-F1
#
_cell.length_a   1.000
_cell.length_b   1.000
_cell.length_c   1.000
_cell.angle_alpha   90.00
_cell.angle_beta   90.00
_cell.angle_gamma   90.00
#
_symmetry.space_group_name_H-M   'P 1'
#
loop_
_entity.id
_entity.type
_entity.pdbx_description
1 polymer ?
#
loop_
_entity_poly.entity_id
_entity_poly.type
_entity_poly.pdbx_seq_one_letter_code
_entity_poly.pdbx_strand_id
1 'polypeptide(L)'
;MQDGGRGWLYVALAVVGVAYLAAMADITSQLEAVAIPFWVITIVGGILLANSAIGKAIGRRITGDLPEAPGSLDVPDEVYAELDELRARMLEMEERQQFAERLLTERIDATDVSPTDRGGAR
;
A
#
# COMPACT_ATOMS: atom_id res chain seq x y z
N MET A 1 -8.09 21.33 -25.84
CA MET A 1 -9.33 20.54 -26.04
C MET A 1 -9.05 19.10 -25.63
N GLN A 2 -9.13 18.78 -24.33
CA GLN A 2 -8.94 17.41 -23.83
C GLN A 2 -9.79 17.19 -22.56
N ASP A 3 -11.05 17.63 -22.58
CA ASP A 3 -11.97 17.53 -21.43
C ASP A 3 -13.14 16.54 -21.66
N GLY A 4 -13.25 15.93 -22.85
CA GLY A 4 -14.39 15.09 -23.22
C GLY A 4 -14.56 13.80 -22.41
N GLY A 5 -13.47 13.26 -21.83
CA GLY A 5 -13.51 12.02 -21.06
C GLY A 5 -14.06 12.16 -19.64
N ARG A 6 -13.92 13.35 -19.01
CA ARG A 6 -14.32 13.55 -17.60
C ARG A 6 -15.81 13.82 -17.45
N GLY A 7 -16.40 14.58 -18.37
CA GLY A 7 -17.85 14.87 -18.37
C GLY A 7 -18.69 13.59 -18.38
N TRP A 8 -18.28 12.59 -19.17
CA TRP A 8 -18.98 11.32 -19.26
C TRP A 8 -18.92 10.50 -17.95
N LEU A 9 -17.84 10.61 -17.16
CA LEU A 9 -17.74 9.93 -15.88
C LEU A 9 -18.73 10.51 -14.85
N TYR A 10 -18.90 11.83 -14.80
CA TYR A 10 -19.91 12.44 -13.93
C TYR A 10 -21.33 12.08 -14.35
N VAL A 11 -21.60 12.05 -15.66
CA VAL A 11 -22.88 11.61 -16.20
C VAL A 11 -23.15 10.14 -15.86
N ALA A 12 -22.15 9.26 -16.04
CA ALA A 12 -22.26 7.85 -15.66
C ALA A 12 -22.50 7.67 -14.16
N LEU A 13 -21.77 8.41 -13.32
CA LEU A 13 -21.96 8.39 -11.86
C LEU A 13 -23.37 8.88 -11.47
N ALA A 14 -23.84 9.97 -12.09
CA ALA A 14 -25.17 10.52 -11.84
C ALA A 14 -26.27 9.54 -12.28
N VAL A 15 -26.12 8.90 -13.43
CA VAL A 15 -27.06 7.88 -13.93
C VAL A 15 -27.10 6.68 -12.99
N VAL A 16 -25.94 6.19 -12.53
CA VAL A 16 -25.85 5.09 -11.55
C VAL A 16 -26.49 5.49 -10.23
N GLY A 17 -26.23 6.70 -9.73
CA GLY A 17 -26.82 7.21 -8.49
C GLY A 17 -28.34 7.34 -8.57
N VAL A 18 -28.87 7.88 -9.67
CA VAL A 18 -30.31 8.00 -9.90
C VAL A 18 -30.96 6.62 -10.03
N ALA A 19 -30.35 5.69 -10.77
CA ALA A 19 -30.85 4.32 -10.90
C ALA A 19 -30.86 3.59 -9.55
N TYR A 20 -29.82 3.78 -8.73
CA TYR A 20 -29.74 3.23 -7.38
C TYR A 20 -30.85 3.77 -6.47
N LEU A 21 -31.07 5.09 -6.48
CA LEU A 21 -32.13 5.73 -5.69
C LEU A 21 -33.53 5.30 -6.15
N ALA A 22 -33.75 5.16 -7.47
CA ALA A 22 -35.01 4.69 -8.02
C ALA A 22 -35.28 3.22 -7.63
N ALA A 23 -34.28 2.35 -7.74
CA ALA A 23 -34.38 0.97 -7.28
C ALA A 23 -34.66 0.90 -5.78
N MET A 24 -34.05 1.79 -4.99
CA MET A 24 -34.30 1.83 -3.55
C MET A 24 -35.70 2.32 -3.17
N ALA A 25 -36.23 3.29 -3.91
CA ALA A 25 -37.60 3.77 -3.71
C ALA A 25 -38.62 2.68 -4.04
N ASP A 26 -38.39 1.89 -5.09
CA ASP A 26 -39.24 0.78 -5.49
C ASP A 26 -39.24 -0.33 -4.42
N ILE A 27 -38.06 -0.72 -3.92
CA ILE A 27 -37.90 -1.70 -2.82
C ILE A 27 -38.56 -1.18 -1.53
N THR A 28 -38.45 0.12 -1.24
CA THR A 28 -39.06 0.74 -0.06
C THR A 28 -40.59 0.73 -0.13
N SER A 29 -41.17 0.91 -1.32
CA SER A 29 -42.64 0.89 -1.50
C SER A 29 -43.28 -0.48 -1.21
N GLN A 30 -42.48 -1.56 -1.26
CA GLN A 30 -42.94 -2.92 -0.99
C GLN A 30 -42.73 -3.35 0.48
N LEU A 31 -41.95 -2.58 1.26
CA LEU A 31 -41.45 -2.95 2.58
C LEU A 31 -41.75 -1.84 3.62
N GLU A 32 -43.03 -1.53 3.83
CA GLU A 32 -43.52 -0.40 4.64
C GLU A 32 -42.70 -0.10 5.92
N ALA A 33 -42.64 -1.03 6.89
CA ALA A 33 -41.94 -0.81 8.16
C ALA A 33 -40.47 -1.30 8.16
N VAL A 34 -40.09 -2.16 7.22
CA VAL A 34 -38.75 -2.78 7.14
C VAL A 34 -37.75 -1.91 6.36
N ALA A 35 -38.21 -0.84 5.72
CA ALA A 35 -37.36 0.10 5.00
C ALA A 35 -36.36 0.83 5.91
N ILE A 36 -36.73 1.13 7.16
CA ILE A 36 -35.90 1.92 8.09
C ILE A 36 -34.49 1.30 8.30
N PRO A 37 -34.34 0.03 8.72
CA PRO A 37 -33.02 -0.57 8.90
C PRO A 37 -32.22 -0.68 7.58
N PHE A 38 -32.90 -0.82 6.44
CA PHE A 38 -32.24 -0.87 5.14
C PHE A 38 -31.56 0.46 4.80
N TRP A 39 -32.24 1.59 5.05
CA TRP A 39 -31.67 2.91 4.86
C TRP A 39 -30.49 3.17 5.80
N VAL A 40 -30.57 2.71 7.05
CA VAL A 40 -29.46 2.80 8.02
C VAL A 40 -28.24 2.03 7.51
N ILE A 41 -28.41 0.78 7.06
CA ILE A 41 -27.31 -0.04 6.51
C ILE A 41 -26.73 0.61 5.26
N THR A 42 -27.58 1.17 4.40
CA THR A 42 -27.14 1.84 3.17
C THR A 42 -26.30 3.07 3.48
N ILE A 43 -26.75 3.92 4.41
CA ILE A 43 -26.02 5.13 4.81
C ILE A 43 -24.70 4.76 5.49
N VAL A 44 -24.74 3.85 6.46
CA VAL A 44 -23.53 3.41 7.19
C VAL A 44 -22.55 2.72 6.24
N GLY A 45 -23.03 1.82 5.39
CA GLY A 45 -22.22 1.15 4.37
C GLY A 45 -21.62 2.13 3.36
N GLY A 46 -22.39 3.12 2.93
CA GLY A 46 -21.92 4.22 2.08
C GLY A 46 -20.82 5.04 2.74
N ILE A 47 -20.96 5.40 4.02
CA ILE A 47 -19.94 6.14 4.78
C ILE A 47 -18.67 5.30 4.96
N LEU A 48 -18.80 4.02 5.31
CA LEU A 48 -17.66 3.12 5.45
C LEU A 48 -16.91 2.93 4.12
N LEU A 49 -17.65 2.74 3.03
CA LEU A 49 -17.06 2.64 1.69
C LEU A 49 -16.39 3.95 1.27
N ALA A 50 -17.01 5.10 1.54
CA ALA A 50 -16.43 6.42 1.26
C ALA A 50 -15.12 6.67 2.04
N ASN A 51 -15.08 6.23 3.31
CA ASN A 51 -13.89 6.33 4.16
C ASN A 51 -12.82 5.27 3.87
N SER A 52 -13.16 4.20 3.14
CA SER A 52 -12.23 3.14 2.77
C SER A 52 -11.18 3.62 1.73
N ALA A 53 -10.12 2.84 1.56
CA ALA A 53 -9.09 3.09 0.53
C ALA A 53 -9.69 3.19 -0.89
N ILE A 54 -10.78 2.45 -1.15
CA ILE A 54 -11.50 2.43 -2.43
C ILE A 54 -12.31 3.73 -2.62
N GLY A 55 -13.03 4.18 -1.59
CA GLY A 55 -13.78 5.45 -1.63
C GLY A 55 -12.87 6.64 -1.83
N LYS A 56 -11.73 6.67 -1.12
CA LYS A 56 -10.68 7.68 -1.31
C LYS A 56 -10.06 7.60 -2.71
N ALA A 57 -9.89 6.42 -3.30
CA ALA A 57 -9.35 6.27 -4.66
C ALA A 57 -10.33 6.76 -5.74
N ILE A 58 -11.62 6.44 -5.59
CA ILE A 58 -12.68 6.93 -6.48
C ILE A 58 -12.85 8.45 -6.34
N GLY A 59 -12.87 8.97 -5.11
CA GLY A 59 -12.93 10.40 -4.85
C GLY A 59 -11.77 11.17 -5.47
N ARG A 60 -10.53 10.68 -5.30
CA ARG A 60 -9.33 11.24 -5.95
C ARG A 60 -9.43 11.26 -7.47
N ARG A 61 -9.98 10.20 -8.07
CA ARG A 61 -10.19 10.12 -9.53
C ARG A 61 -11.26 11.06 -10.04
N ILE A 62 -12.31 11.32 -9.25
CA ILE A 62 -13.43 12.19 -9.60
C ILE A 62 -13.05 13.67 -9.43
N THR A 63 -12.23 14.04 -8.45
CA THR A 63 -11.80 15.44 -8.24
C THR A 63 -10.81 15.91 -9.32
N GLY A 64 -10.24 15.00 -10.11
CA GLY A 64 -9.29 15.35 -11.17
C GLY A 64 -7.91 15.74 -10.66
N ASP A 65 -7.63 15.44 -9.40
CA ASP A 65 -6.39 15.75 -8.71
C ASP A 65 -5.38 14.60 -8.96
N LEU A 66 -4.58 14.75 -10.01
CA LEU A 66 -3.35 14.01 -10.28
C LEU A 66 -2.35 15.09 -10.68
N PRO A 67 -1.29 15.42 -9.90
CA PRO A 67 -0.33 14.53 -9.22
C PRO A 67 -0.28 14.76 -7.69
N GLU A 68 0.25 13.94 -6.80
CA GLU A 68 1.30 12.93 -6.84
C GLU A 68 0.78 11.60 -6.28
N ALA A 69 1.57 10.54 -6.34
CA ALA A 69 1.33 9.31 -5.58
C ALA A 69 0.94 9.64 -4.13
N PRO A 70 0.19 8.77 -3.41
CA PRO A 70 0.02 8.93 -1.97
C PRO A 70 1.36 8.65 -1.26
N GLY A 71 2.29 9.58 -1.40
CA GLY A 71 3.51 9.77 -0.60
C GLY A 71 3.35 10.91 0.40
N SER A 72 2.25 11.68 0.36
CA SER A 72 1.85 12.60 1.41
C SER A 72 0.75 11.97 2.28
N LEU A 73 0.99 10.78 2.82
CA LEU A 73 0.66 10.68 4.24
C LEU A 73 1.63 11.68 4.88
N ASP A 74 1.14 12.64 5.65
CA ASP A 74 1.95 13.22 6.72
C ASP A 74 2.34 12.04 7.61
N VAL A 75 3.38 11.33 7.20
CA VAL A 75 4.03 10.29 7.98
C VAL A 75 4.69 11.10 9.09
N PRO A 76 4.27 10.90 10.36
CA PRO A 76 4.82 11.67 11.46
C PRO A 76 6.35 11.58 11.44
N ASP A 77 7.03 12.69 11.72
CA ASP A 77 8.50 12.75 11.76
C ASP A 77 9.10 11.65 12.66
N GLU A 78 8.33 11.21 13.66
CA GLU A 78 8.62 10.08 14.54
C GLU A 78 8.85 8.76 13.77
N VAL A 79 8.02 8.48 12.75
CA VAL A 79 8.14 7.25 11.94
C VAL A 79 9.37 7.31 11.04
N TYR A 80 9.75 8.51 10.54
CA TYR A 80 11.00 8.68 9.81
C TYR A 80 12.22 8.48 10.71
N ALA A 81 12.17 8.99 11.94
CA ALA A 81 13.22 8.77 12.93
C ALA A 81 13.37 7.29 13.28
N GLU A 82 12.26 6.56 13.45
CA GLU A 82 12.29 5.10 13.68
C GLU A 82 12.89 4.33 12.49
N LEU A 83 12.56 4.73 11.25
CA LEU A 83 13.12 4.12 10.05
C LEU A 83 14.63 4.38 9.90
N ASP A 84 15.09 5.58 10.24
CA ASP A 84 16.51 5.90 10.22
C ASP A 84 17.29 5.16 11.31
N GLU A 85 16.70 4.97 12.50
CA GLU A 85 17.28 4.12 13.54
C GLU A 85 17.37 2.65 13.09
N LEU A 86 16.30 2.12 12.49
CA LEU A 86 16.30 0.77 11.94
C LEU A 86 17.34 0.60 10.82
N ARG A 87 17.46 1.59 9.94
CA ARG A 87 18.48 1.61 8.87
C ARG A 87 19.89 1.59 9.45
N ALA A 88 20.16 2.41 10.46
CA ALA A 88 21.46 2.43 11.14
C ALA A 88 21.80 1.07 11.76
N ARG A 89 20.83 0.41 12.40
CA ARG A 89 21.02 -0.91 13.00
C ARG A 89 21.27 -2.00 11.96
N MET A 90 20.59 -1.95 10.81
CA MET A 90 20.84 -2.89 9.72
C MET A 90 22.24 -2.73 9.13
N LEU A 91 22.71 -1.49 8.93
CA LEU A 91 24.07 -1.23 8.44
C LEU A 91 25.13 -1.80 9.40
N GLU A 92 24.95 -1.63 10.70
CA GLU A 92 25.87 -2.22 11.70
C GLU A 92 25.87 -3.75 11.66
N MET A 93 24.71 -4.38 11.45
CA MET A 93 24.62 -5.84 11.30
C MET A 93 25.29 -6.33 10.01
N GLU A 94 25.12 -5.62 8.90
CA GLU A 94 25.77 -5.93 7.63
C GLU A 94 27.29 -5.86 7.74
N GLU A 95 27.82 -4.84 8.43
CA GLU A 95 29.27 -4.72 8.68
C GLU A 95 29.81 -5.89 9.51
N ARG A 96 29.11 -6.27 10.59
CA ARG A 96 29.51 -7.41 11.43
C ARG A 96 29.47 -8.73 10.67
N GLN A 97 28.47 -8.91 9.81
CA GLN A 97 28.35 -10.08 8.96
C GLN A 97 29.49 -10.13 7.92
N GLN A 98 29.76 -9.02 7.25
CA GLN A 98 30.85 -8.93 6.26
C GLN A 98 32.22 -9.16 6.93
N PHE A 99 32.39 -8.70 8.16
CA PHE A 99 33.59 -8.99 8.95
C PHE A 99 33.73 -10.48 9.27
N ALA A 100 32.63 -11.13 9.69
CA ALA A 100 32.63 -12.57 9.93
C ALA A 100 32.95 -13.38 8.66
N GLU A 101 32.43 -12.95 7.51
CA GLU A 101 32.72 -13.56 6.21
C GLU A 101 34.21 -13.46 5.85
N ARG A 102 34.82 -12.28 6.04
CA ARG A 102 36.26 -12.09 5.82
C ARG A 102 37.10 -12.97 6.75
N LEU A 103 36.76 -13.02 8.04
CA LEU A 103 37.46 -13.88 9.01
C LEU A 103 37.34 -15.38 8.68
N LEU A 104 36.16 -15.82 8.25
CA LEU A 104 35.97 -17.21 7.82
C LEU A 104 36.77 -17.52 6.57
N THR A 105 36.83 -16.60 5.61
CA THR A 105 37.62 -16.75 4.39
C THR A 105 39.11 -16.82 4.69
N GLU A 106 39.63 -15.89 5.51
CA GLU A 106 41.02 -15.91 5.98
C GLU A 106 41.38 -17.22 6.70
N ARG A 107 40.45 -17.76 7.52
CA ARG A 107 40.66 -19.04 8.21
C ARG A 107 40.65 -20.22 7.25
N ILE A 108 39.76 -20.24 6.27
CA ILE A 108 39.70 -21.30 5.25
C ILE A 108 40.99 -21.29 4.42
N ASP A 109 41.41 -20.12 3.92
CA ASP A 109 42.65 -19.97 3.15
C ASP A 109 43.89 -20.37 3.98
N ALA A 110 43.96 -19.98 5.26
CA ALA A 110 45.04 -20.38 6.15
C ALA A 110 45.06 -21.89 6.48
N THR A 111 43.92 -22.57 6.36
CA THR A 111 43.82 -24.03 6.57
C THR A 111 44.11 -24.80 5.28
N ASP A 112 43.81 -24.23 4.11
CA ASP A 112 44.08 -24.83 2.80
C ASP A 112 45.58 -24.74 2.42
N VAL A 113 46.29 -23.73 2.91
CA VAL A 113 47.74 -23.58 2.71
C VAL A 113 48.53 -24.30 3.82
N SER A 114 48.63 -25.64 3.71
CA SER A 114 49.71 -26.56 4.20
C SER A 114 49.14 -27.82 4.88
N PRO A 115 49.34 -29.07 4.36
CA PRO A 115 50.66 -29.61 3.99
C PRO A 115 50.63 -30.65 2.84
N THR A 116 50.78 -30.25 1.57
CA THR A 116 51.20 -31.21 0.52
C THR A 116 52.30 -30.68 -0.42
N ASP A 117 52.71 -29.41 -0.31
CA ASP A 117 53.85 -28.86 -1.07
C ASP A 117 55.17 -28.83 -0.26
N ARG A 118 55.43 -29.93 0.47
CA ARG A 118 56.78 -30.31 0.95
C ARG A 118 56.93 -31.82 0.84
N GLY A 119 56.90 -32.33 -0.38
CA GLY A 119 56.95 -33.78 -0.61
C GLY A 119 57.20 -34.16 -2.06
N GLY A 120 58.16 -33.50 -2.72
CA GLY A 120 58.55 -33.80 -4.10
C GLY A 120 60.05 -33.65 -4.29
N ALA A 121 60.81 -34.56 -3.69
CA ALA A 121 62.21 -34.74 -3.98
C ALA A 121 62.40 -35.28 -5.41
N ARG A 122 63.22 -34.60 -6.22
CA ARG A 122 64.38 -35.13 -6.96
C ARG A 122 64.79 -34.19 -8.09
#